data_AF-A0A2D6AVJ4-F1
#
_entry.id   AF-A0A2D6AVJ4-F1
#
_cell.length_a   1.000
_cell.length_b   1.000
_cell.length_c   1.000
_cell.angle_alpha   90.00
_cell.angle_beta   90.00
_cell.angle_gamma   90.00
#
_symmetry.space_group_name_H-M   'P 1'
#
loop_
_entity.id
_entity.type
_entity.pdbx_description
1 polymer ?
#
loop_
_entity_poly.entity_id
_entity_poly.type
_entity_poly.pdbx_seq_one_letter_code
_entity_poly.pdbx_strand_id
1 'polypeptide(L)'
;MRLESFRLFVIVCLFGCTTLTFGQDLFDYSNSKKYADYLFEAGRYDESATEYERVVYLNPTDTTSWHNLLISMQNLELYQESIRRLKSIETVTIASIQFGKIHTYALFSSSQFEEIRGVVGNYTFTKPDLNFLTAASLALEGNWESAQQESEQLNNPPYLVQQMYTVASEAQDRRHKSPFLAGALSTVVPGLGKIYTGRWKDGLFSLLLISTTGYQAYRIISEKGIDRPGAWIFGGLALGFYTGNIYGSVKSAQEFNQIEEKKYEDRVQYLLDIYYGR
;
A
#
# COMPACT_ATOMS: atom_id res chain seq x y z
N MET A 1 -83.88 -19.86 20.59
CA MET A 1 -83.24 -18.61 20.12
C MET A 1 -82.13 -18.02 21.02
N ARG A 2 -81.83 -18.55 22.22
CA ARG A 2 -80.78 -17.99 23.12
C ARG A 2 -79.40 -18.64 23.06
N LEU A 3 -79.26 -19.87 22.54
CA LEU A 3 -77.96 -20.55 22.47
C LEU A 3 -77.13 -20.20 21.22
N GLU A 4 -77.80 -19.91 20.10
CA GLU A 4 -77.11 -19.56 18.85
C GLU A 4 -76.47 -18.18 18.93
N SER A 5 -77.14 -17.22 19.57
CA SER A 5 -76.64 -15.87 19.81
C SER A 5 -75.45 -15.83 20.77
N PHE A 6 -75.37 -16.76 21.73
CA PHE A 6 -74.20 -16.89 22.61
C PHE A 6 -72.98 -17.51 21.90
N ARG A 7 -73.20 -18.51 21.04
CA ARG A 7 -72.14 -19.09 20.21
C ARG A 7 -71.61 -18.10 19.17
N LEU A 8 -72.49 -17.30 18.55
CA LEU A 8 -72.10 -16.24 17.63
C LEU A 8 -71.27 -15.15 18.34
N PHE A 9 -71.64 -14.79 19.58
CA PHE A 9 -70.90 -13.81 20.37
C PHE A 9 -69.50 -14.30 20.78
N VAL A 10 -69.36 -15.58 21.15
CA VAL A 10 -68.05 -16.18 21.50
C VAL A 10 -67.15 -16.33 20.25
N ILE A 11 -67.72 -16.64 19.08
CA ILE A 11 -66.97 -16.71 17.81
C ILE A 11 -66.52 -15.31 17.37
N VAL A 12 -67.35 -14.28 17.53
CA VAL A 12 -66.98 -12.88 17.23
C VAL A 12 -65.90 -12.37 18.21
N CYS A 13 -65.90 -12.80 19.47
CA CYS A 13 -64.80 -12.48 20.40
C CYS A 13 -63.50 -13.25 20.10
N LEU A 14 -63.57 -14.47 19.56
CA LEU A 14 -62.40 -15.26 19.17
C LEU A 14 -61.78 -14.79 17.84
N PHE A 15 -62.55 -14.14 16.95
CA PHE A 15 -62.05 -13.51 15.72
C PHE A 15 -61.84 -11.98 15.83
N GLY A 16 -62.34 -11.35 16.89
CA GLY A 16 -62.17 -9.91 17.16
C GLY A 16 -60.82 -9.55 17.79
N CYS A 17 -60.02 -10.55 18.16
CA CYS A 17 -58.61 -10.37 18.50
C CYS A 17 -57.76 -10.65 17.26
N THR A 18 -58.00 -9.92 16.16
CA THR A 18 -56.91 -9.65 15.25
C THR A 18 -55.93 -8.84 16.07
N THR A 19 -54.87 -9.49 16.56
CA THR A 19 -53.67 -8.78 16.93
C THR A 19 -53.42 -7.78 15.81
N LEU A 20 -53.32 -6.50 16.14
CA LEU A 20 -52.64 -5.55 15.28
C LEU A 20 -51.21 -6.09 15.19
N THR A 21 -50.97 -7.05 14.29
CA THR A 21 -49.64 -7.31 13.77
C THR A 21 -49.30 -6.04 13.02
N PHE A 22 -48.73 -5.07 13.74
CA PHE A 22 -47.80 -4.13 13.15
C PHE A 22 -46.74 -5.02 12.52
N GLY A 23 -46.90 -5.35 11.24
CA GLY A 23 -45.78 -5.86 10.46
C GLY A 23 -44.72 -4.80 10.58
N GLN A 24 -43.66 -5.08 11.34
CA GLN A 24 -42.51 -4.18 11.35
C GLN A 24 -42.06 -4.06 9.91
N ASP A 25 -41.97 -2.84 9.41
CA ASP A 25 -41.38 -2.61 8.10
C ASP A 25 -39.90 -2.97 8.21
N LEU A 26 -39.56 -4.18 7.75
CA LEU A 26 -38.21 -4.71 7.85
C LEU A 26 -37.21 -3.83 7.11
N PHE A 27 -37.67 -3.04 6.13
CA PHE A 27 -36.86 -2.18 5.29
C PHE A 27 -36.93 -0.70 5.66
N ASP A 28 -37.45 -0.36 6.84
CA ASP A 28 -37.34 1.00 7.37
C ASP A 28 -35.88 1.35 7.74
N TYR A 29 -35.61 2.65 7.93
CA TYR A 29 -34.27 3.13 8.28
C TYR A 29 -33.72 2.48 9.57
N SER A 30 -34.56 2.30 10.59
CA SER A 30 -34.11 1.81 11.90
C SER A 30 -33.68 0.35 11.84
N ASN A 31 -34.48 -0.50 11.19
CA ASN A 31 -34.22 -1.92 11.02
C ASN A 31 -33.07 -2.15 10.03
N SER A 32 -33.05 -1.42 8.91
CA SER A 32 -31.94 -1.49 7.94
C SER A 32 -30.61 -1.10 8.59
N LYS A 33 -30.58 -0.04 9.40
CA LYS A 33 -29.37 0.39 10.10
C LYS A 33 -28.90 -0.66 11.11
N LYS A 34 -29.80 -1.21 11.93
CA LYS A 34 -29.44 -2.27 12.90
C LYS A 34 -28.85 -3.49 12.20
N TYR A 35 -29.42 -3.88 11.06
CA TYR A 35 -28.93 -5.01 10.28
C TYR A 35 -27.56 -4.70 9.65
N ALA A 36 -27.38 -3.51 9.08
CA ALA A 36 -26.09 -3.06 8.54
C ALA A 36 -24.99 -3.01 9.61
N ASP A 37 -25.31 -2.48 10.80
CA ASP A 37 -24.41 -2.44 11.97
C ASP A 37 -24.03 -3.86 12.41
N TYR A 38 -25.00 -4.79 12.49
CA TYR A 38 -24.72 -6.20 12.80
C TYR A 38 -23.78 -6.85 11.78
N LEU A 39 -24.01 -6.63 10.48
CA LEU A 39 -23.14 -7.16 9.42
C LEU A 39 -21.72 -6.56 9.50
N PHE A 40 -21.62 -5.28 9.81
CA PHE A 40 -20.36 -4.57 9.99
C PHE A 40 -19.54 -5.15 11.15
N GLU A 41 -20.17 -5.30 12.31
CA GLU A 41 -19.56 -5.87 13.52
C GLU A 41 -19.15 -7.34 13.30
N ALA A 42 -19.90 -8.07 12.47
CA ALA A 42 -19.56 -9.43 12.06
C ALA A 42 -18.43 -9.51 11.01
N GLY A 43 -17.92 -8.38 10.52
CA GLY A 43 -16.87 -8.32 9.49
C GLY A 43 -17.35 -8.70 8.07
N ARG A 44 -18.66 -8.78 7.84
CA ARG A 44 -19.26 -9.07 6.53
C ARG A 44 -19.39 -7.77 5.73
N TYR A 45 -18.24 -7.22 5.34
CA TYR A 45 -18.14 -5.87 4.79
C TYR A 45 -18.81 -5.71 3.42
N ASP A 46 -18.89 -6.76 2.62
CA ASP A 46 -19.60 -6.79 1.33
C ASP A 46 -21.11 -6.56 1.50
N GLU A 47 -21.73 -7.34 2.40
CA GLU A 47 -23.15 -7.22 2.71
C GLU A 47 -23.43 -5.95 3.51
N SER A 48 -22.54 -5.61 4.44
CA SER A 48 -22.65 -4.39 5.23
C SER A 48 -22.60 -3.14 4.34
N ALA A 49 -21.68 -3.06 3.37
CA ALA A 49 -21.64 -1.95 2.42
C ALA A 49 -22.95 -1.86 1.61
N THR A 50 -23.46 -3.00 1.15
CA THR A 50 -24.72 -3.06 0.39
C THR A 50 -25.91 -2.55 1.22
N GLU A 51 -26.02 -2.95 2.48
CA GLU A 51 -27.10 -2.48 3.36
C GLU A 51 -26.88 -1.03 3.80
N TYR A 52 -25.65 -0.59 4.05
CA TYR A 52 -25.38 0.81 4.34
C TYR A 52 -25.69 1.74 3.17
N GLU A 53 -25.51 1.32 1.91
CA GLU A 53 -25.97 2.10 0.75
C GLU A 53 -27.48 2.40 0.82
N ARG A 54 -28.29 1.42 1.27
CA ARG A 54 -29.72 1.64 1.55
C ARG A 54 -29.91 2.60 2.74
N VAL A 55 -29.16 2.42 3.83
CA VAL A 55 -29.30 3.25 5.04
C VAL A 55 -29.01 4.73 4.74
N VAL A 56 -27.92 5.02 4.04
CA VAL A 56 -27.55 6.40 3.67
C VAL A 56 -28.48 6.98 2.61
N TYR A 57 -29.13 6.15 1.79
CA TYR A 57 -30.21 6.61 0.90
C TYR A 57 -31.46 7.03 1.69
N LEU A 58 -31.85 6.26 2.70
CA LEU A 58 -33.02 6.54 3.54
C LEU A 58 -32.79 7.73 4.49
N ASN A 59 -31.56 7.90 4.98
CA ASN A 59 -31.17 9.06 5.80
C ASN A 59 -29.76 9.56 5.41
N PRO A 60 -29.65 10.49 4.46
CA PRO A 60 -28.36 11.01 3.99
C PRO A 60 -27.57 11.81 5.05
N THR A 61 -28.19 12.18 6.16
CA THR A 61 -27.55 12.97 7.22
C THR A 61 -26.89 12.13 8.30
N ASP A 62 -27.09 10.80 8.29
CA ASP A 62 -26.47 9.89 9.25
C ASP A 62 -24.98 9.67 8.93
N THR A 63 -24.13 10.47 9.56
CA THR A 63 -22.68 10.42 9.40
C THR A 63 -22.06 9.11 9.89
N THR A 64 -22.69 8.44 10.86
CA THR A 64 -22.19 7.15 11.35
C THR A 64 -22.37 6.07 10.29
N SER A 65 -23.53 6.04 9.63
CA SER A 65 -23.77 5.08 8.54
C SER A 65 -22.88 5.37 7.32
N TRP A 66 -22.64 6.63 6.98
CA TRP A 66 -21.66 6.99 5.95
C TRP A 66 -20.24 6.54 6.29
N HIS A 67 -19.82 6.76 7.53
CA HIS A 67 -18.52 6.31 8.01
C HIS A 67 -18.37 4.79 7.85
N ASN A 68 -19.35 4.01 8.33
CA ASN A 68 -19.27 2.55 8.28
C ASN A 68 -19.40 2.00 6.85
N LEU A 69 -20.17 2.66 5.97
CA LEU A 69 -20.17 2.36 4.53
C LEU A 69 -18.76 2.47 3.96
N LEU A 70 -18.11 3.62 4.15
CA LEU A 70 -16.78 3.87 3.58
C LEU A 70 -15.72 2.93 4.18
N ILE A 71 -15.78 2.64 5.48
CA ILE A 71 -14.89 1.65 6.11
C ILE A 71 -15.13 0.24 5.55
N SER A 72 -16.37 -0.15 5.32
CA SER A 72 -16.69 -1.44 4.68
C SER A 72 -16.06 -1.52 3.29
N MET A 73 -16.19 -0.47 2.48
CA MET A 73 -15.57 -0.38 1.16
C MET A 73 -14.04 -0.45 1.22
N GLN A 74 -13.42 0.18 2.23
CA GLN A 74 -11.96 0.12 2.41
C GLN A 74 -11.46 -1.27 2.80
N ASN A 75 -12.21 -2.01 3.62
CA ASN A 75 -11.87 -3.40 3.93
C ASN A 75 -12.02 -4.34 2.73
N LEU A 76 -12.82 -3.95 1.74
CA LEU A 76 -12.94 -4.63 0.45
C LEU A 76 -11.94 -4.11 -0.60
N GLU A 77 -11.01 -3.23 -0.22
CA GLU A 77 -10.04 -2.58 -1.11
C GLU A 77 -10.67 -1.76 -2.25
N LEU A 78 -11.94 -1.37 -2.11
CA LEU A 78 -12.69 -0.55 -3.07
C LEU A 78 -12.37 0.94 -2.91
N TYR A 79 -11.08 1.29 -2.91
CA TYR A 79 -10.59 2.64 -2.60
C TYR A 79 -11.15 3.72 -3.55
N GLN A 80 -11.20 3.42 -4.85
CA GLN A 80 -11.71 4.37 -5.85
C GLN A 80 -13.20 4.65 -5.69
N GLU A 81 -14.00 3.61 -5.41
CA GLU A 81 -15.43 3.79 -5.15
C GLU A 81 -15.65 4.53 -3.84
N SER A 82 -14.86 4.23 -2.80
CA SER A 82 -14.90 4.95 -1.53
C SER A 82 -14.63 6.46 -1.72
N ILE A 83 -13.62 6.82 -2.53
CA ILE A 83 -13.32 8.22 -2.87
C ILE A 83 -14.47 8.86 -3.68
N ARG A 84 -15.03 8.15 -4.68
CA ARG A 84 -16.20 8.63 -5.43
C ARG A 84 -17.39 8.90 -4.51
N ARG A 85 -17.66 7.95 -3.63
CA ARG A 85 -18.80 8.02 -2.70
C ARG A 85 -18.62 9.16 -1.72
N LEU A 86 -17.42 9.34 -1.18
CA LEU A 86 -17.08 10.48 -0.32
C LEU A 86 -17.26 11.83 -1.03
N LYS A 87 -16.85 11.95 -2.30
CA LYS A 87 -17.04 13.17 -3.13
C LYS A 87 -18.52 13.46 -3.42
N SER A 88 -19.42 12.47 -3.28
CA SER A 88 -20.87 12.63 -3.50
C SER A 88 -21.64 13.20 -2.30
N ILE A 89 -21.01 13.27 -1.12
CA ILE A 89 -21.64 13.76 0.12
C ILE A 89 -21.46 15.29 0.22
N GLU A 90 -22.46 16.02 0.71
CA GLU A 90 -22.36 17.47 0.93
C GLU A 90 -21.22 17.82 1.90
N THR A 91 -20.36 18.76 1.48
CA THR A 91 -19.06 19.08 2.09
C THR A 91 -19.13 19.49 3.57
N VAL A 92 -20.21 20.15 4.00
CA VAL A 92 -20.34 20.69 5.36
C VAL A 92 -20.45 19.58 6.42
N THR A 93 -21.06 18.44 6.08
CA THR A 93 -21.30 17.33 7.00
C THR A 93 -20.05 16.46 7.23
N ILE A 94 -19.08 16.50 6.30
CA ILE A 94 -17.91 15.59 6.26
C ILE A 94 -16.56 16.27 6.51
N ALA A 95 -16.51 17.56 6.86
CA ALA A 95 -15.25 18.25 7.15
C ALA A 95 -14.52 17.69 8.40
N SER A 96 -14.97 16.59 9.00
CA SER A 96 -14.36 16.00 10.18
C SER A 96 -13.07 15.24 9.84
N ILE A 97 -12.19 15.14 10.84
CA ILE A 97 -10.95 14.35 10.77
C ILE A 97 -11.21 12.88 10.41
N GLN A 98 -12.35 12.30 10.80
CA GLN A 98 -12.65 10.89 10.53
C GLN A 98 -12.80 10.62 9.03
N PHE A 99 -13.57 11.46 8.33
CA PHE A 99 -13.69 11.38 6.87
C PHE A 99 -12.38 11.75 6.16
N GLY A 100 -11.61 12.68 6.73
CA GLY A 100 -10.26 12.99 6.24
C GLY A 100 -9.33 11.78 6.29
N LYS A 101 -9.33 11.02 7.39
CA LYS A 101 -8.53 9.80 7.53
C LYS A 101 -8.96 8.73 6.52
N ILE A 102 -10.27 8.54 6.33
CA ILE A 102 -10.80 7.64 5.31
C ILE A 102 -10.31 8.06 3.92
N HIS A 103 -10.45 9.34 3.56
CA HIS A 103 -10.03 9.83 2.25
C HIS A 103 -8.55 9.62 1.99
N THR A 104 -7.71 10.09 2.92
CA THR A 104 -6.25 10.02 2.77
C THR A 104 -5.77 8.57 2.77
N TYR A 105 -6.37 7.70 3.58
CA TYR A 105 -6.07 6.27 3.55
C TYR A 105 -6.36 5.64 2.17
N ALA A 106 -7.53 5.95 1.58
CA ALA A 106 -7.87 5.46 0.26
C ALA A 106 -6.92 5.98 -0.82
N LEU A 107 -6.47 7.23 -0.72
CA LEU A 107 -5.50 7.82 -1.64
C LEU A 107 -4.11 7.18 -1.51
N PHE A 108 -3.59 6.97 -0.28
CA PHE A 108 -2.34 6.25 -0.07
C PHE A 108 -2.42 4.81 -0.60
N SER A 109 -3.50 4.10 -0.28
CA SER A 109 -3.69 2.70 -0.66
C SER A 109 -3.89 2.50 -2.18
N SER A 110 -4.28 3.56 -2.89
CA SER A 110 -4.39 3.57 -4.36
C SER A 110 -3.24 4.29 -5.06
N SER A 111 -2.16 4.62 -4.33
CA SER A 111 -0.97 5.31 -4.83
C SER A 111 -1.23 6.68 -5.47
N GLN A 112 -2.30 7.36 -5.07
CA GLN A 112 -2.67 8.71 -5.52
C GLN A 112 -2.15 9.79 -4.57
N PHE A 113 -0.84 9.80 -4.33
CA PHE A 113 -0.18 10.66 -3.34
C PHE A 113 -0.35 12.15 -3.65
N GLU A 114 -0.34 12.51 -4.94
CA GLU A 114 -0.47 13.90 -5.41
C GLU A 114 -1.79 14.56 -4.99
N GLU A 115 -2.89 13.79 -4.88
CA GLU A 115 -4.19 14.33 -4.49
C GLU A 115 -4.25 14.68 -2.99
N ILE A 116 -3.38 14.10 -2.16
CA ILE A 116 -3.38 14.29 -0.69
C ILE A 116 -3.34 15.78 -0.36
N ARG A 117 -2.42 16.53 -0.96
CA ARG A 117 -2.22 17.98 -0.71
C ARG A 117 -3.46 18.82 -1.04
N GLY A 118 -4.25 18.42 -2.04
CA GLY A 118 -5.47 19.10 -2.44
C GLY A 118 -6.67 18.79 -1.55
N VAL A 119 -6.67 17.65 -0.85
CA VAL A 119 -7.81 17.21 -0.05
C VAL A 119 -7.64 17.43 1.45
N VAL A 120 -6.42 17.41 1.99
CA VAL A 120 -6.19 17.52 3.44
C VAL A 120 -6.69 18.86 4.01
N GLY A 121 -6.66 19.94 3.23
CA GLY A 121 -7.19 21.25 3.65
C GLY A 121 -8.72 21.30 3.78
N ASN A 122 -9.44 20.31 3.25
CA ASN A 122 -10.91 20.25 3.32
C ASN A 122 -11.43 19.64 4.63
N TYR A 123 -10.53 19.11 5.47
CA TYR A 123 -10.88 18.43 6.72
C TYR A 123 -10.27 19.13 7.92
N THR A 124 -10.82 18.86 9.10
CA THR A 124 -10.36 19.42 10.39
C THR A 124 -9.13 18.68 10.93
N PHE A 125 -8.12 18.47 10.09
CA PHE A 125 -6.83 17.91 10.52
C PHE A 125 -6.07 18.89 11.42
N THR A 126 -5.35 18.37 12.41
CA THR A 126 -4.44 19.21 13.19
C THR A 126 -3.19 19.55 12.37
N LYS A 127 -2.45 20.60 12.75
CA LYS A 127 -1.21 20.94 12.05
C LYS A 127 -0.21 19.77 12.00
N PRO A 128 0.01 18.98 13.08
CA PRO A 128 0.81 17.77 13.00
C PRO A 128 0.31 16.71 12.03
N ASP A 129 -1.01 16.50 11.93
CA ASP A 129 -1.58 15.57 10.93
C ASP A 129 -1.25 16.04 9.52
N LEU A 130 -1.44 17.33 9.23
CA LEU A 130 -1.18 17.92 7.92
C LEU A 130 0.30 17.75 7.53
N ASN A 131 1.24 18.05 8.44
CA ASN A 131 2.65 17.89 8.16
C ASN A 131 3.01 16.43 7.94
N PHE A 132 2.51 15.51 8.78
CA PHE A 132 2.78 14.08 8.63
C PHE A 132 2.25 13.54 7.28
N LEU A 133 0.98 13.79 6.95
CA LEU A 133 0.36 13.29 5.73
C LEU A 133 1.01 13.90 4.47
N THR A 134 1.35 15.19 4.52
CA THR A 134 2.04 15.87 3.41
C THR A 134 3.45 15.32 3.23
N ALA A 135 4.23 15.20 4.31
CA ALA A 135 5.57 14.63 4.26
C ALA A 135 5.57 13.17 3.78
N ALA A 136 4.62 12.36 4.25
CA ALA A 136 4.46 10.97 3.78
C ALA A 136 4.12 10.91 2.28
N SER A 137 3.22 11.78 1.79
CA SER A 137 2.91 11.85 0.35
C SER A 137 4.13 12.21 -0.50
N LEU A 138 4.89 13.23 -0.09
CA LEU A 138 6.11 13.66 -0.78
C LEU A 138 7.19 12.57 -0.77
N ALA A 139 7.33 11.85 0.34
CA ALA A 139 8.29 10.77 0.47
C ALA A 139 7.96 9.60 -0.47
N LEU A 140 6.69 9.20 -0.56
CA LEU A 140 6.24 8.14 -1.47
C LEU A 140 6.26 8.56 -2.95
N GLU A 141 6.26 9.87 -3.24
CA GLU A 141 6.58 10.43 -4.57
C GLU A 141 8.10 10.41 -4.88
N GLY A 142 8.94 10.02 -3.92
CA GLY A 142 10.39 10.04 -4.02
C GLY A 142 11.03 11.40 -3.74
N ASN A 143 10.25 12.41 -3.33
CA ASN A 143 10.71 13.74 -2.98
C ASN A 143 11.10 13.83 -1.49
N TRP A 144 12.18 13.15 -1.14
CA TRP A 144 12.69 13.04 0.24
C TRP A 144 13.12 14.38 0.84
N GLU A 145 13.65 15.30 0.03
CA GLU A 145 14.07 16.62 0.49
C GLU A 145 12.86 17.45 0.96
N SER A 146 11.80 17.52 0.14
CA SER A 146 10.58 18.23 0.55
C SER A 146 9.88 17.53 1.72
N ALA A 147 9.89 16.20 1.78
CA ALA A 147 9.36 15.46 2.92
C ALA A 147 10.09 15.78 4.24
N GLN A 148 11.42 15.92 4.19
CA GLN A 148 12.22 16.33 5.33
C GLN A 148 11.89 17.77 5.74
N GLN A 149 11.91 18.70 4.80
CA GLN A 149 11.62 20.13 5.05
C GLN A 149 10.23 20.31 5.66
N GLU A 150 9.22 19.56 5.18
CA GLU A 150 7.86 19.60 5.73
C GLU A 150 7.82 19.10 7.18
N SER A 151 8.63 18.10 7.51
CA SER A 151 8.70 17.53 8.87
C SER A 151 9.48 18.42 9.86
N GLU A 152 10.30 19.38 9.39
CA GLU A 152 11.06 20.32 10.22
C GLU A 152 10.24 21.51 10.73
N GLN A 153 9.06 21.79 10.15
CA GLN A 153 8.31 23.03 10.41
C GLN A 153 7.66 23.13 11.81
N LEU A 154 7.72 22.07 12.62
CA LEU A 154 7.10 22.03 13.94
C LEU A 154 8.13 22.19 15.06
N ASN A 155 7.85 23.14 15.96
CA ASN A 155 8.52 23.20 17.25
C ASN A 155 8.01 22.05 18.13
N ASN A 156 8.91 21.16 18.57
CA ASN A 156 8.60 19.96 19.35
C ASN A 156 7.60 19.02 18.63
N PRO A 157 8.00 18.41 17.50
CA PRO A 157 7.11 17.55 16.72
C PRO A 157 6.66 16.31 17.52
N PRO A 158 5.40 15.85 17.34
CA PRO A 158 4.97 14.56 17.86
C PRO A 158 5.79 13.40 17.27
N TYR A 159 5.73 12.24 17.92
CA TYR A 159 6.52 11.06 17.56
C TYR A 159 6.48 10.71 16.06
N LEU A 160 5.28 10.67 15.44
CA LEU A 160 5.14 10.32 14.02
C LEU A 160 5.83 11.32 13.09
N VAL A 161 5.70 12.62 13.34
CA VAL A 161 6.38 13.65 12.54
C VAL A 161 7.89 13.58 12.75
N GLN A 162 8.35 13.31 13.98
CA GLN A 162 9.77 13.12 14.27
C GLN A 162 10.34 11.89 13.54
N GLN A 163 9.61 10.77 13.50
CA GLN A 163 10.03 9.59 12.75
C GLN A 163 10.03 9.86 11.24
N MET A 164 9.04 10.59 10.74
CA MET A 164 8.97 10.99 9.33
C MET A 164 10.20 11.82 8.93
N TYR A 165 10.60 12.80 9.76
CA TYR A 165 11.84 13.54 9.59
C TYR A 165 13.06 12.61 9.53
N THR A 166 13.19 11.69 10.49
CA THR A 166 14.33 10.74 10.53
C THR A 166 14.38 9.87 9.29
N VAL A 167 13.25 9.31 8.85
CA VAL A 167 13.17 8.50 7.64
C VAL A 167 13.56 9.31 6.40
N ALA A 168 13.03 10.54 6.27
CA ALA A 168 13.31 11.41 5.12
C ALA A 168 14.78 11.85 5.07
N SER A 169 15.36 12.23 6.20
CA SER A 169 16.77 12.60 6.31
C SER A 169 17.71 11.43 5.99
N GLU A 170 17.45 10.25 6.57
CA GLU A 170 18.25 9.06 6.26
C GLU A 170 18.09 8.61 4.80
N ALA A 171 16.93 8.83 4.20
CA ALA A 171 16.70 8.57 2.78
C ALA A 171 17.45 9.57 1.90
N GLN A 172 17.56 10.84 2.29
CA GLN A 172 18.35 11.83 1.54
C GLN A 172 19.84 11.48 1.55
N ASP A 173 20.37 11.05 2.70
CA ASP A 173 21.78 10.67 2.88
C ASP A 173 22.11 9.26 2.32
N ARG A 174 21.15 8.61 1.64
CA ARG A 174 21.31 7.24 1.15
C ARG A 174 22.44 7.12 0.14
N ARG A 175 23.24 6.07 0.30
CA ARG A 175 24.37 5.80 -0.61
C ARG A 175 23.89 5.05 -1.84
N HIS A 176 23.89 5.73 -2.98
CA HIS A 176 23.71 5.08 -4.27
C HIS A 176 25.00 4.41 -4.77
N LYS A 177 24.84 3.24 -5.37
CA LYS A 177 25.90 2.50 -6.05
C LYS A 177 25.82 2.78 -7.54
N SER A 178 26.93 3.22 -8.14
CA SER A 178 26.98 3.50 -9.57
C SER A 178 27.00 2.20 -10.39
N PRO A 179 26.00 1.95 -11.26
CA PRO A 179 26.00 0.76 -12.11
C PRO A 179 27.16 0.76 -13.12
N PHE A 180 27.50 1.92 -13.65
CA PHE A 180 28.65 2.09 -14.54
C PHE A 180 29.95 1.72 -13.85
N LEU A 181 30.18 2.23 -12.63
CA LEU A 181 31.39 1.91 -11.87
C LEU A 181 31.47 0.42 -11.55
N ALA A 182 30.36 -0.22 -11.19
CA ALA A 182 30.32 -1.66 -10.95
C ALA A 182 30.70 -2.47 -12.22
N GLY A 183 30.19 -2.05 -13.38
CA GLY A 183 30.59 -2.61 -14.67
C GLY A 183 32.07 -2.40 -14.96
N ALA A 184 32.56 -1.16 -14.87
CA ALA A 184 33.95 -0.80 -15.13
C ALA A 184 34.95 -1.58 -14.25
N LEU A 185 34.67 -1.68 -12.95
CA LEU A 185 35.47 -2.48 -12.02
C LEU A 185 35.52 -3.95 -12.44
N SER A 186 34.40 -4.49 -12.93
CA SER A 186 34.27 -5.88 -13.37
C SER A 186 34.92 -6.16 -14.71
N THR A 187 35.10 -5.14 -15.54
CA THR A 187 35.90 -5.21 -16.76
C THR A 187 37.38 -5.37 -16.41
N VAL A 188 37.89 -4.61 -15.44
CA VAL A 188 39.30 -4.69 -15.04
C VAL A 188 39.58 -6.02 -14.34
N VAL A 189 38.77 -6.38 -13.34
CA VAL A 189 38.90 -7.65 -12.61
C VAL A 189 37.52 -8.26 -12.44
N PRO A 190 37.28 -9.48 -12.96
CA PRO A 190 35.99 -10.13 -12.84
C PRO A 190 35.50 -10.21 -11.39
N GLY A 191 34.22 -9.90 -11.18
CA GLY A 191 33.58 -9.93 -9.86
C GLY A 191 33.74 -8.67 -8.99
N LEU A 192 34.64 -7.72 -9.28
CA LEU A 192 34.84 -6.54 -8.41
C LEU A 192 33.58 -5.67 -8.28
N GLY A 193 32.78 -5.53 -9.34
CA GLY A 193 31.52 -4.79 -9.26
C GLY A 193 30.51 -5.40 -8.28
N LYS A 194 30.45 -6.73 -8.20
CA LYS A 194 29.62 -7.43 -7.22
C LYS A 194 30.16 -7.26 -5.80
N ILE A 195 31.48 -7.24 -5.61
CA ILE A 195 32.11 -6.93 -4.32
C ILE A 195 31.78 -5.49 -3.89
N TYR A 196 31.85 -4.54 -4.82
CA TYR A 196 31.49 -3.13 -4.58
C TYR A 196 30.05 -2.94 -4.08
N THR A 197 29.13 -3.81 -4.51
CA THR A 197 27.73 -3.83 -4.07
C THR A 197 27.50 -4.79 -2.88
N GLY A 198 28.56 -5.27 -2.22
CA GLY A 198 28.48 -6.13 -1.02
C GLY A 198 28.32 -7.63 -1.31
N ARG A 199 28.15 -8.05 -2.56
CA ARG A 199 27.96 -9.45 -2.98
C ARG A 199 29.30 -10.15 -3.20
N TRP A 200 30.08 -10.26 -2.12
CA TRP A 200 31.47 -10.73 -2.21
C TRP A 200 31.60 -12.18 -2.69
N LYS A 201 30.66 -13.05 -2.30
CA LYS A 201 30.63 -14.47 -2.73
C LYS A 201 30.47 -14.59 -4.25
N ASP A 202 29.57 -13.80 -4.82
CA ASP A 202 29.31 -13.81 -6.27
C ASP A 202 30.49 -13.21 -7.04
N GLY A 203 31.15 -12.20 -6.46
CA GLY A 203 32.38 -11.64 -6.99
C GLY A 203 33.50 -12.68 -7.07
N LEU A 204 33.76 -13.38 -5.96
CA LEU A 204 34.79 -14.44 -5.90
C LEU A 204 34.49 -15.58 -6.88
N PHE A 205 33.24 -16.03 -6.95
CA PHE A 205 32.85 -17.07 -7.91
C PHE A 205 33.09 -16.64 -9.36
N SER A 206 32.76 -15.39 -9.69
CA SER A 206 32.99 -14.84 -11.04
C SER A 206 34.48 -14.82 -11.37
N LEU A 207 35.32 -14.38 -10.42
CA LEU A 207 36.76 -14.38 -10.58
C LEU A 207 37.32 -15.80 -10.85
N LEU A 208 36.95 -16.77 -10.02
CA LEU A 208 37.41 -18.14 -10.16
C LEU A 208 36.97 -18.75 -11.50
N LEU A 209 35.68 -18.65 -11.82
CA LEU A 209 35.13 -19.26 -13.03
C LEU A 209 35.77 -18.70 -14.31
N ILE A 210 35.90 -17.37 -14.40
CA ILE A 210 36.46 -16.70 -15.57
C ILE A 210 37.98 -16.94 -15.65
N SER A 211 38.68 -16.91 -14.51
CA SER A 211 40.12 -17.19 -14.49
C SER A 211 40.41 -18.64 -14.92
N THR A 212 39.64 -19.61 -14.42
CA THR A 212 39.82 -21.02 -14.78
C THR A 212 39.50 -21.25 -16.26
N THR A 213 38.35 -20.76 -16.76
CA THR A 213 37.98 -20.95 -18.17
C THR A 213 38.92 -20.21 -19.13
N GLY A 214 39.33 -18.99 -18.79
CA GLY A 214 40.32 -18.22 -19.53
C GLY A 214 41.69 -18.88 -19.55
N TYR A 215 42.16 -19.41 -18.42
CA TYR A 215 43.41 -20.18 -18.35
C TYR A 215 43.35 -21.45 -19.22
N GLN A 216 42.22 -22.18 -19.19
CA GLN A 216 42.03 -23.35 -20.02
C GLN A 216 42.06 -23.02 -21.52
N ALA A 217 41.40 -21.92 -21.93
CA ALA A 217 41.46 -21.42 -23.30
C ALA A 217 42.89 -21.06 -23.70
N TYR A 218 43.59 -20.27 -22.88
CA TYR A 218 44.97 -19.86 -23.10
C TYR A 218 45.90 -21.06 -23.30
N ARG A 219 45.86 -22.02 -22.37
CA ARG A 219 46.71 -23.22 -22.41
C ARG A 219 46.49 -24.04 -23.69
N ILE A 220 45.23 -24.24 -24.10
CA ILE A 220 44.94 -25.01 -25.32
C ILE A 220 45.46 -24.27 -26.55
N ILE A 221 45.24 -22.96 -26.63
CA ILE A 221 45.68 -22.16 -27.78
C ILE A 221 47.21 -22.12 -27.87
N SER A 222 47.90 -21.89 -26.74
CA SER A 222 49.36 -21.76 -26.72
C SER A 222 50.09 -23.09 -26.96
N GLU A 223 49.57 -24.20 -26.43
CA GLU A 223 50.23 -25.51 -26.57
C GLU A 223 49.77 -26.31 -27.79
N LYS A 224 48.50 -26.18 -28.20
CA LYS A 224 47.87 -27.07 -29.20
C LYS A 224 47.32 -26.34 -30.43
N GLY A 225 47.34 -25.01 -30.45
CA GLY A 225 46.82 -24.18 -31.53
C GLY A 225 45.32 -23.90 -31.45
N ILE A 226 44.88 -22.87 -32.18
CA ILE A 226 43.49 -22.38 -32.19
C ILE A 226 42.51 -23.33 -32.92
N ASP A 227 43.02 -24.20 -33.79
CA ASP A 227 42.19 -25.13 -34.59
C ASP A 227 41.56 -26.25 -33.75
N ARG A 228 41.95 -26.39 -32.49
CA ARG A 228 41.40 -27.40 -31.60
C ARG A 228 39.98 -27.02 -31.15
N PRO A 229 39.01 -27.95 -31.18
CA PRO A 229 37.64 -27.67 -30.71
C PRO A 229 37.60 -27.12 -29.29
N GLY A 230 38.50 -27.59 -28.42
CA GLY A 230 38.61 -27.11 -27.04
C GLY A 230 38.96 -25.61 -26.92
N ALA A 231 39.72 -25.04 -27.87
CA ALA A 231 40.04 -23.61 -27.87
C ALA A 231 38.76 -22.78 -28.02
N TRP A 232 37.89 -23.15 -28.95
CA TRP A 232 36.61 -22.49 -29.20
C TRP A 232 35.61 -22.71 -28.07
N ILE A 233 35.57 -23.92 -27.48
CA ILE A 233 34.69 -24.21 -26.34
C ILE A 233 35.08 -23.35 -25.13
N PHE A 234 36.32 -23.42 -24.67
CA PHE A 234 36.74 -22.67 -23.48
C PHE A 234 36.85 -21.17 -23.75
N GLY A 235 37.24 -20.76 -24.95
CA GLY A 235 37.26 -19.35 -25.37
C GLY A 235 35.86 -18.74 -25.41
N GLY A 236 34.89 -19.47 -25.98
CA GLY A 236 33.48 -19.07 -25.98
C GLY A 236 32.90 -18.99 -24.56
N LEU A 237 33.18 -19.98 -23.71
CA LEU A 237 32.77 -19.95 -22.30
C LEU A 237 33.39 -18.77 -21.55
N ALA A 238 34.70 -18.55 -21.69
CA ALA A 238 35.39 -17.45 -21.04
C ALA A 238 34.81 -16.09 -21.46
N LEU A 239 34.58 -15.89 -22.76
CA LEU A 239 33.96 -14.68 -23.30
C LEU A 239 32.52 -14.49 -22.79
N GLY A 240 31.71 -15.55 -22.83
CA GLY A 240 30.32 -15.52 -22.35
C GLY A 240 30.22 -15.22 -20.86
N PHE A 241 31.03 -15.88 -20.03
CA PHE A 241 31.05 -15.60 -18.59
C PHE A 241 31.62 -14.21 -18.28
N TYR A 242 32.64 -13.76 -19.01
CA TYR A 242 33.22 -12.44 -18.79
C TYR A 242 32.22 -11.32 -19.09
N THR A 243 31.56 -11.36 -20.25
CA THR A 243 30.52 -10.38 -20.62
C THR A 243 29.31 -10.44 -19.69
N GLY A 244 28.84 -11.65 -19.36
CA GLY A 244 27.75 -11.87 -18.40
C GLY A 244 28.09 -11.37 -16.99
N ASN A 245 29.35 -11.47 -16.57
CA ASN A 245 29.81 -10.92 -15.28
C ASN A 245 29.74 -9.38 -15.26
N ILE A 246 30.15 -8.69 -16.33
CA ILE A 246 30.05 -7.23 -16.42
C ILE A 246 28.58 -6.80 -16.30
N TYR A 247 27.70 -7.40 -17.10
CA TYR A 247 26.26 -7.14 -17.02
C TYR A 247 25.69 -7.43 -15.62
N GLY A 248 26.05 -8.58 -15.05
CA GLY A 248 25.60 -8.98 -13.71
C GLY A 248 26.05 -8.02 -12.61
N SER A 249 27.22 -7.38 -12.75
CA SER A 249 27.70 -6.36 -11.83
C SER A 249 26.99 -5.02 -11.97
N VAL A 250 26.63 -4.61 -13.19
CA VAL A 250 25.76 -3.44 -13.42
C VAL A 250 24.41 -3.68 -12.74
N LYS A 251 23.83 -4.87 -12.97
CA LYS A 251 22.55 -5.26 -12.37
C LYS A 251 22.62 -5.31 -10.84
N SER A 252 23.69 -5.82 -10.25
CA SER A 252 23.80 -5.88 -8.79
C SER A 252 23.83 -4.50 -8.12
N ALA A 253 24.33 -3.48 -8.81
CA ALA A 253 24.29 -2.10 -8.31
C ALA A 253 22.89 -1.50 -8.41
N GLN A 254 22.15 -1.80 -9.48
CA GLN A 254 20.75 -1.39 -9.63
C GLN A 254 19.87 -2.05 -8.56
N GLU A 255 20.02 -3.36 -8.35
CA GLU A 255 19.33 -4.11 -7.30
C GLU A 255 19.62 -3.51 -5.91
N PHE A 256 20.88 -3.18 -5.63
CA PHE A 256 21.25 -2.53 -4.36
C PHE A 256 20.49 -1.21 -4.17
N ASN A 257 20.45 -0.35 -5.19
CA ASN A 257 19.78 0.96 -5.08
C ASN A 257 18.27 0.80 -4.91
N GLN A 258 17.63 -0.13 -5.62
CA GLN A 258 16.20 -0.41 -5.50
C GLN A 258 15.83 -0.95 -4.12
N ILE A 259 16.66 -1.84 -3.55
CA ILE A 259 16.46 -2.36 -2.19
C ILE A 259 16.57 -1.24 -1.16
N GLU A 260 17.57 -0.36 -1.29
CA GLU A 260 17.72 0.78 -0.39
C GLU A 260 16.54 1.75 -0.52
N GLU A 261 16.04 2.03 -1.72
CA GLU A 261 14.85 2.88 -1.91
C GLU A 261 13.59 2.29 -1.27
N LYS A 262 13.29 1.03 -1.58
CA LYS A 262 12.14 0.32 -1.02
C LYS A 262 12.16 0.26 0.51
N LYS A 263 13.34 0.10 1.12
CA LYS A 263 13.50 0.09 2.58
C LYS A 263 12.95 1.36 3.24
N TYR A 264 13.09 2.54 2.60
CA TYR A 264 12.56 3.78 3.14
C TYR A 264 11.06 3.92 2.87
N GLU A 265 10.59 3.52 1.69
CA GLU A 265 9.15 3.46 1.37
C GLU A 265 8.40 2.56 2.37
N ASP A 266 8.90 1.36 2.64
CA ASP A 266 8.33 0.42 3.61
C ASP A 266 8.27 1.03 5.04
N ARG A 267 9.24 1.87 5.41
CA ARG A 267 9.22 2.59 6.69
C ARG A 267 8.16 3.69 6.73
N VAL A 268 7.98 4.43 5.63
CA VAL A 268 6.89 5.42 5.54
C VAL A 268 5.54 4.72 5.61
N GLN A 269 5.38 3.61 4.90
CA GLN A 269 4.16 2.81 4.94
C GLN A 269 3.86 2.30 6.36
N TYR A 270 4.88 1.81 7.07
CA TYR A 270 4.74 1.43 8.47
C TYR A 270 4.30 2.60 9.38
N LEU A 271 4.80 3.82 9.15
CA LEU A 271 4.33 5.00 9.89
C LEU A 271 2.87 5.35 9.56
N LEU A 272 2.45 5.17 8.30
CA LEU A 272 1.06 5.31 7.90
C LEU A 272 0.17 4.28 8.59
N ASP A 273 0.62 3.02 8.68
CA ASP A 273 -0.12 1.96 9.38
C ASP A 273 -0.34 2.32 10.87
N ILE A 274 0.69 2.83 11.55
CA ILE A 274 0.55 3.36 12.93
C ILE A 274 -0.44 4.53 12.97
N TYR A 275 -0.37 5.46 12.01
CA TYR A 275 -1.26 6.62 11.96
C TYR A 275 -2.74 6.22 11.80
N TYR A 276 -3.02 5.21 10.97
CA TYR A 276 -4.36 4.71 10.74
C TYR A 276 -4.81 3.66 11.77
N GLY A 277 -3.88 3.13 12.60
CA GLY A 277 -4.17 2.14 13.64
C GLY A 277 -4.34 0.72 13.10
N ARG A 278 -3.53 0.35 12.10
CA ARG A 278 -3.48 -1.00 11.50
C ARG A 278 -2.24 -1.78 11.93
#